data_AF-A0A7C0U9M3-F1
#
_entry.id   AF-A0A7C0U9M3-F1
#
_cell.length_a   1.000
_cell.length_b   1.000
_cell.length_c   1.000
_cell.angle_alpha   90.00
_cell.angle_beta   90.00
_cell.angle_gamma   90.00
#
_symmetry.space_group_name_H-M   'P 1'
#
loop_
_entity.id
_entity.type
_entity.pdbx_description
1 polymer ?
#
loop_
_entity_poly.entity_id
_entity_poly.type
_entity_poly.pdbx_seq_one_letter_code
_entity_poly.pdbx_strand_id
1 'polypeptide(L)'
;MHSLNHFIFSFSLCLLLLEPNLQNIFWAAIFSLVFSVLIDLDHWYKKIKRPWFARRTWIQEPPALFLIALPIALLLRFLNPSFFYLTLTSFSSHILLDYLCVFKAYPLAPFSKLEKPEGFGIFVPATHKWRRRIKGKVSENYFLIFNFIFLLATLYFKLG
;
A
#
# COMPACT_ATOMS: atom_id res chain seq x y z
N MET A 1 2.42 -5.26 5.75
CA MET A 1 3.84 -5.00 6.15
C MET A 1 3.83 -4.18 7.44
N HIS A 2 4.96 -3.77 8.03
CA HIS A 2 4.97 -2.83 9.15
C HIS A 2 4.36 -1.50 8.68
N SER A 3 3.50 -0.90 9.50
CA SER A 3 2.84 0.37 9.20
C SER A 3 3.83 1.47 8.80
N LEU A 4 5.03 1.45 9.40
CA LEU A 4 6.12 2.37 9.05
C LEU A 4 6.53 2.27 7.56
N ASN A 5 6.61 1.06 7.01
CA ASN A 5 6.95 0.89 5.59
C ASN A 5 5.83 1.41 4.68
N HIS A 6 4.57 1.13 5.04
CA HIS A 6 3.41 1.68 4.33
C HIS A 6 3.39 3.20 4.38
N PHE A 7 3.72 3.79 5.54
CA PHE A 7 3.80 5.22 5.72
C PHE A 7 4.92 5.84 4.87
N ILE A 8 6.17 5.39 5.05
CA ILE A 8 7.34 6.00 4.38
C ILE A 8 7.16 5.91 2.86
N PHE A 9 6.77 4.75 2.34
CA PHE A 9 6.60 4.59 0.90
C PHE A 9 5.46 5.45 0.33
N SER A 10 4.29 5.45 0.98
CA SER A 10 3.17 6.31 0.61
C SER A 10 3.55 7.79 0.64
N PHE A 11 4.24 8.20 1.72
CA PHE A 11 4.65 9.57 1.93
C PHE A 11 5.63 10.04 0.85
N SER A 12 6.65 9.23 0.55
CA SER A 12 7.59 9.48 -0.54
C SER A 12 6.87 9.60 -1.89
N LEU A 13 5.96 8.68 -2.22
CA LEU A 13 5.18 8.78 -3.47
C LEU A 13 4.33 10.05 -3.53
N CYS A 14 3.67 10.41 -2.43
CA CYS A 14 2.88 11.64 -2.36
C CYS A 14 3.74 12.89 -2.55
N LEU A 15 4.90 12.95 -1.89
CA LEU A 15 5.84 14.06 -2.05
C LEU A 15 6.35 14.17 -3.49
N LEU A 16 6.60 13.05 -4.16
CA LEU A 16 7.04 13.04 -5.55
C LEU A 16 6.00 13.68 -6.50
N LEU A 17 4.71 13.53 -6.20
CA LEU A 17 3.62 14.07 -7.02
C LEU A 17 3.29 15.54 -6.73
N LEU A 18 3.60 16.03 -5.53
CA LEU A 18 3.25 17.39 -5.12
C LEU A 18 4.40 18.38 -5.31
N GLU A 19 4.06 19.66 -5.39
CA GLU A 19 5.05 20.72 -5.32
C GLU A 19 5.61 20.84 -3.88
N PRO A 20 6.91 21.13 -3.73
CA PRO A 20 7.55 21.20 -2.42
C PRO A 20 7.11 22.46 -1.65
N ASN A 21 6.13 22.32 -0.79
CA ASN A 21 5.77 23.34 0.20
C ASN A 21 5.27 22.69 1.50
N LEU A 22 5.30 23.44 2.60
CA LEU A 22 4.95 22.93 3.93
C LEU A 22 3.51 22.39 4.00
N GLN A 23 2.57 23.02 3.29
CA GLN A 23 1.18 22.59 3.26
C GLN A 23 1.03 21.23 2.56
N ASN A 24 1.71 21.03 1.43
CA ASN A 24 1.73 19.77 0.68
C ASN A 24 2.44 18.66 1.44
N ILE A 25 3.52 18.97 2.15
CA ILE A 25 4.19 18.02 3.05
C ILE A 25 3.23 17.57 4.16
N PHE A 26 2.54 18.52 4.79
CA PHE A 26 1.54 18.22 5.81
C PHE A 26 0.44 17.32 5.26
N TRP A 27 -0.15 17.66 4.11
CA TRP A 27 -1.21 16.84 3.52
C TRP A 27 -0.71 15.47 3.08
N ALA A 28 0.49 15.35 2.50
CA ALA A 28 1.09 14.07 2.15
C ALA A 28 1.23 13.16 3.38
N ALA A 29 1.62 13.71 4.54
CA ALA A 29 1.72 12.98 5.79
C ALA A 29 0.34 12.50 6.28
N ILE A 30 -0.67 13.38 6.28
CA ILE A 30 -2.04 13.05 6.70
C ILE A 30 -2.64 11.96 5.82
N PHE A 31 -2.56 12.11 4.49
CA PHE A 31 -3.14 11.13 3.56
C PHE A 31 -2.39 9.79 3.63
N SER A 32 -1.08 9.80 3.79
CA SER A 32 -0.31 8.57 4.00
C SER A 32 -0.67 7.87 5.30
N LEU A 33 -0.96 8.62 6.37
CA LEU A 33 -1.46 8.04 7.60
C LEU A 33 -2.86 7.43 7.38
N VAL A 34 -3.82 8.21 6.86
CA VAL A 34 -5.23 7.81 6.77
C VAL A 34 -5.45 6.70 5.74
N PHE A 35 -4.92 6.85 4.54
CA PHE A 35 -5.19 5.96 3.40
C PHE A 35 -4.08 4.95 3.13
N SER A 36 -3.05 4.86 3.97
CA SER A 36 -2.06 3.77 3.89
C SER A 36 -1.86 3.07 5.23
N VAL A 37 -1.78 3.80 6.35
CA VAL A 37 -1.57 3.17 7.67
C VAL A 37 -2.88 2.76 8.35
N LEU A 38 -3.90 3.62 8.40
CA LEU A 38 -5.13 3.29 9.13
C LEU A 38 -5.94 2.18 8.46
N ILE A 39 -5.69 1.89 7.18
CA ILE A 39 -6.26 0.71 6.51
C ILE A 39 -5.84 -0.57 7.22
N ASP A 40 -4.62 -0.65 7.76
CA ASP A 40 -4.16 -1.81 8.54
C ASP A 40 -4.93 -2.00 9.85
N LEU A 41 -5.70 -1.01 10.33
CA LEU A 41 -6.53 -1.19 11.53
C LEU A 41 -7.64 -2.21 11.29
N ASP A 42 -8.05 -2.46 10.04
CA ASP A 42 -9.02 -3.49 9.71
C ASP A 42 -8.53 -4.92 10.12
N HIS A 43 -7.22 -5.08 10.26
CA HIS A 43 -6.55 -6.31 10.69
C HIS A 43 -6.61 -6.49 12.19
N TRP A 44 -6.70 -5.41 12.97
CA TRP A 44 -6.61 -5.48 14.43
C TRP A 44 -7.69 -6.40 15.00
N TYR A 45 -8.93 -6.28 14.49
CA TYR A 45 -10.03 -7.15 14.87
C TYR A 45 -9.85 -8.61 14.42
N LYS A 46 -9.27 -8.83 13.23
CA LYS A 46 -9.06 -10.18 12.66
C LYS A 46 -7.80 -10.87 13.17
N LYS A 47 -6.91 -10.13 13.85
CA LYS A 47 -5.62 -10.60 14.38
C LYS A 47 -5.77 -11.80 15.31
N ILE A 48 -6.87 -11.83 16.06
CA ILE A 48 -7.18 -12.85 17.07
C ILE A 48 -7.68 -14.17 16.45
N LYS A 49 -8.37 -14.12 15.30
CA LYS A 49 -9.09 -15.30 14.75
C LYS A 49 -8.44 -15.94 13.53
N ARG A 50 -7.45 -15.29 12.89
CA ARG A 50 -6.84 -15.79 11.64
C ARG A 50 -5.32 -15.71 11.67
N PRO A 51 -4.63 -16.69 11.04
CA PRO A 51 -3.18 -16.65 10.91
C PRO A 51 -2.75 -15.41 10.13
N TRP A 52 -1.56 -14.89 10.43
CA TRP A 52 -1.08 -13.59 9.95
C TRP A 52 -1.15 -13.40 8.44
N PHE A 53 -0.94 -14.47 7.67
CA PHE A 53 -0.99 -14.48 6.21
C PHE A 53 -2.40 -14.44 5.59
N ALA A 54 -3.46 -14.66 6.37
CA ALA A 54 -4.85 -14.71 5.90
C ALA A 54 -5.72 -13.60 6.52
N ARG A 55 -5.08 -12.52 6.98
CA ARG A 55 -5.75 -11.40 7.67
C ARG A 55 -6.33 -10.37 6.71
N ARG A 56 -5.81 -10.28 5.48
CA ARG A 56 -6.23 -9.29 4.48
C ARG A 56 -7.72 -9.29 4.23
N THR A 57 -8.26 -8.10 4.08
CA THR A 57 -9.67 -7.88 3.80
C THR A 57 -9.85 -7.41 2.37
N TRP A 58 -11.08 -7.50 1.85
CA TRP A 58 -11.36 -7.05 0.48
C TRP A 58 -11.07 -5.56 0.27
N ILE A 59 -11.06 -4.75 1.34
CA ILE A 59 -10.73 -3.30 1.31
C ILE A 59 -9.26 -3.08 0.90
N GLN A 60 -8.41 -4.06 1.14
CA GLN A 60 -6.99 -4.01 0.77
C GLN A 60 -6.73 -4.63 -0.59
N GLU A 61 -7.76 -5.10 -1.30
CA GLU A 61 -7.62 -5.72 -2.61
C GLU A 61 -7.80 -4.69 -3.74
N PRO A 62 -7.24 -4.94 -4.94
CA PRO A 62 -7.28 -3.97 -6.04
C PRO A 62 -8.68 -3.41 -6.37
N PRO A 63 -9.78 -4.19 -6.29
CA PRO A 63 -11.10 -3.65 -6.55
C PRO A 63 -11.53 -2.54 -5.57
N ALA A 64 -11.03 -2.54 -4.33
CA ALA A 64 -11.32 -1.49 -3.36
C ALA A 64 -10.77 -0.11 -3.78
N LEU A 65 -9.75 -0.08 -4.63
CA LEU A 65 -9.28 1.17 -5.22
C LEU A 65 -10.38 1.86 -6.04
N PHE A 66 -11.16 1.09 -6.80
CA PHE A 66 -12.27 1.62 -7.60
C PHE A 66 -13.56 1.80 -6.80
N LEU A 67 -13.81 0.93 -5.82
CA LEU A 67 -15.05 0.95 -5.05
C LEU A 67 -15.03 1.91 -3.84
N ILE A 68 -13.84 2.20 -3.31
CA ILE A 68 -13.66 3.03 -2.10
C ILE A 68 -12.77 4.22 -2.41
N ALA A 69 -11.52 3.97 -2.79
CA ALA A 69 -10.53 5.05 -2.90
C ALA A 69 -10.92 6.07 -3.97
N LEU A 70 -11.39 5.64 -5.13
CA LEU A 70 -11.79 6.50 -6.22
C LEU A 70 -13.01 7.37 -5.89
N PRO A 71 -14.14 6.84 -5.36
CA PRO A 71 -15.25 7.67 -4.88
C PRO A 71 -14.81 8.69 -3.82
N ILE A 72 -14.00 8.28 -2.84
CA ILE A 72 -13.50 9.19 -1.80
C ILE A 72 -12.60 10.26 -2.43
N ALA A 73 -11.71 9.89 -3.35
CA ALA A 73 -10.84 10.84 -4.06
C ALA A 73 -11.66 11.86 -4.87
N LEU A 74 -12.71 11.40 -5.55
CA LEU A 74 -13.63 12.26 -6.31
C LEU A 74 -14.40 13.23 -5.42
N LEU A 75 -14.71 12.85 -4.18
CA LEU A 75 -15.33 13.74 -3.19
C LEU A 75 -14.32 14.73 -2.62
N LEU A 76 -13.13 14.26 -2.22
CA LEU A 76 -12.10 15.12 -1.61
C LEU A 76 -11.51 16.13 -2.59
N ARG A 77 -11.54 15.86 -3.90
CA ARG A 77 -11.05 16.80 -4.94
C ARG A 77 -11.79 18.14 -4.92
N PHE A 78 -13.04 18.18 -4.42
CA PHE A 78 -13.81 19.42 -4.31
C PHE A 78 -13.25 20.37 -3.24
N LEU A 79 -12.52 19.85 -2.25
CA LEU A 79 -11.85 20.66 -1.23
C LEU A 79 -10.48 21.15 -1.71
N ASN A 80 -9.73 20.26 -2.36
CA ASN A 80 -8.45 20.59 -2.97
C ASN A 80 -8.16 19.60 -4.11
N PRO A 81 -7.84 20.05 -5.34
CA PRO A 81 -7.56 19.16 -6.46
C PRO A 81 -6.45 18.12 -6.17
N SER A 82 -5.43 18.49 -5.38
CA SER A 82 -4.34 17.61 -4.99
C SER A 82 -4.79 16.41 -4.14
N PHE A 83 -5.92 16.53 -3.43
CA PHE A 83 -6.44 15.44 -2.59
C PHE A 83 -6.88 14.24 -3.41
N PHE A 84 -7.26 14.44 -4.68
CA PHE A 84 -7.55 13.34 -5.58
C PHE A 84 -6.33 12.41 -5.72
N TYR A 85 -5.18 13.01 -6.06
CA TYR A 85 -3.93 12.29 -6.27
C TYR A 85 -3.40 11.71 -4.95
N LEU A 86 -3.47 12.46 -3.85
CA LEU A 86 -3.04 11.98 -2.54
C LEU A 86 -3.84 10.74 -2.09
N THR A 87 -5.17 10.78 -2.21
CA THR A 87 -6.03 9.64 -1.83
C THR A 87 -5.66 8.40 -2.62
N LEU A 88 -5.65 8.51 -3.96
CA LEU A 88 -5.40 7.37 -4.83
C LEU A 88 -3.98 6.85 -4.66
N THR A 89 -2.98 7.73 -4.55
CA THR A 89 -1.58 7.34 -4.41
C THR A 89 -1.35 6.62 -3.09
N SER A 90 -1.82 7.19 -1.97
CA SER A 90 -1.69 6.54 -0.67
C SER A 90 -2.35 5.17 -0.63
N PHE A 91 -3.60 5.07 -1.10
CA PHE A 91 -4.34 3.80 -1.12
C PHE A 91 -3.69 2.77 -2.06
N SER A 92 -3.31 3.18 -3.26
CA SER A 92 -2.63 2.33 -4.24
C SER A 92 -1.31 1.81 -3.70
N SER A 93 -0.55 2.68 -3.02
CA SER A 93 0.75 2.32 -2.45
C SER A 93 0.62 1.25 -1.36
N HIS A 94 -0.44 1.33 -0.55
CA HIS A 94 -0.75 0.30 0.45
C HIS A 94 -0.98 -1.06 -0.21
N ILE A 95 -1.91 -1.13 -1.17
CA ILE A 95 -2.20 -2.37 -1.91
C ILE A 95 -0.93 -2.89 -2.60
N LEU A 96 -0.22 -2.03 -3.32
CA LEU A 96 1.00 -2.39 -4.04
C LEU A 96 2.01 -3.06 -3.11
N LEU A 97 2.31 -2.43 -1.99
CA LEU A 97 3.26 -2.96 -1.02
C LEU A 97 2.83 -4.30 -0.43
N ASP A 98 1.55 -4.47 -0.13
CA ASP A 98 1.02 -5.75 0.34
C ASP A 98 1.13 -6.87 -0.70
N TYR A 99 1.02 -6.53 -1.99
CA TYR A 99 1.21 -7.48 -3.07
C TYR A 99 2.68 -7.80 -3.35
N LEU A 100 3.60 -6.89 -3.06
CA LEU A 100 5.04 -7.13 -3.13
C LEU A 100 5.52 -8.02 -1.97
N CYS A 101 4.90 -7.89 -0.81
CA CYS A 101 5.35 -8.50 0.45
C CYS A 101 4.73 -9.86 0.78
N VAL A 102 4.36 -10.65 -0.24
CA VAL A 102 4.23 -12.12 -0.10
C VAL A 102 3.07 -12.50 0.85
N PHE A 103 1.94 -11.77 0.83
CA PHE A 103 0.73 -12.20 1.55
C PHE A 103 -0.20 -13.02 0.64
N LYS A 104 -0.98 -13.94 1.23
CA LYS A 104 -2.07 -14.59 0.51
C LYS A 104 -3.12 -13.52 0.19
N ALA A 105 -3.49 -13.43 -1.08
CA ALA A 105 -4.36 -12.38 -1.59
C ALA A 105 -5.59 -12.97 -2.28
N TYR A 106 -6.65 -12.20 -2.34
CA TYR A 106 -7.82 -12.47 -3.17
C TYR A 106 -7.98 -11.29 -4.14
N PRO A 107 -7.24 -11.28 -5.27
CA PRO A 107 -7.12 -10.10 -6.13
C PRO A 107 -8.41 -9.59 -6.74
N LEU A 108 -9.45 -10.43 -6.72
CA LEU A 108 -10.76 -10.11 -7.23
C LEU A 108 -11.82 -10.02 -6.12
N ALA A 109 -11.43 -9.95 -4.85
CA ALA A 109 -12.40 -9.76 -3.76
C ALA A 109 -13.02 -8.34 -3.84
N PRO A 110 -14.31 -8.20 -3.50
CA PRO A 110 -15.21 -9.22 -2.97
C PRO A 110 -15.89 -10.09 -4.04
N PHE A 111 -15.66 -9.83 -5.33
CA PHE A 111 -16.36 -10.46 -6.46
C PHE A 111 -16.01 -11.93 -6.69
N SER A 112 -14.80 -12.34 -6.31
CA SER A 112 -14.36 -13.73 -6.44
C SER A 112 -13.52 -14.19 -5.26
N LYS A 113 -13.63 -15.48 -4.95
CA LYS A 113 -12.83 -16.17 -3.93
C LYS A 113 -11.55 -16.79 -4.51
N LEU A 114 -11.13 -16.38 -5.71
CA LEU A 114 -9.90 -16.85 -6.31
C LEU A 114 -8.71 -16.48 -5.43
N GLU A 115 -8.04 -17.51 -4.91
CA GLU A 115 -6.88 -17.35 -4.06
C GLU A 115 -5.61 -17.19 -4.89
N LYS A 116 -4.84 -16.16 -4.55
CA LYS A 116 -3.46 -16.02 -4.99
C LYS A 116 -2.55 -16.30 -3.80
N PRO A 117 -1.64 -17.29 -3.87
CA PRO A 117 -0.72 -17.55 -2.79
C PRO A 117 0.43 -16.54 -2.78
N GLU A 118 1.08 -16.49 -1.63
CA GLU A 118 2.22 -15.65 -1.30
C GLU A 118 3.34 -15.69 -2.35
N GLY A 119 3.93 -14.54 -2.65
CA GLY A 119 5.23 -14.43 -3.35
C GLY A 119 5.15 -14.10 -4.84
N PHE A 120 3.98 -14.19 -5.45
CA PHE A 120 3.84 -14.11 -6.89
C PHE A 120 3.66 -12.68 -7.46
N GLY A 121 4.11 -11.64 -6.74
CA GLY A 121 3.94 -10.23 -7.14
C GLY A 121 2.48 -9.87 -7.42
N ILE A 122 2.19 -8.87 -8.26
CA ILE A 122 0.79 -8.49 -8.55
C ILE A 122 0.12 -9.48 -9.54
N PHE A 123 0.88 -10.10 -10.46
CA PHE A 123 0.29 -10.76 -11.64
C PHE A 123 0.70 -12.21 -11.95
N VAL A 124 1.52 -12.89 -11.15
CA VAL A 124 1.90 -14.28 -11.47
C VAL A 124 0.99 -15.28 -10.73
N PRO A 125 0.46 -16.33 -11.37
CA PRO A 125 -0.21 -17.44 -10.71
C PRO A 125 0.80 -18.50 -10.23
N ALA A 126 0.42 -19.29 -9.23
CA ALA A 126 1.37 -20.10 -8.51
C ALA A 126 1.68 -21.46 -9.12
N THR A 127 2.95 -21.68 -9.48
CA THR A 127 3.47 -23.00 -9.86
C THR A 127 4.14 -23.71 -8.68
N HIS A 128 4.03 -25.04 -8.64
CA HIS A 128 4.54 -25.88 -7.56
C HIS A 128 6.06 -25.79 -7.33
N LYS A 129 6.82 -25.46 -8.38
CA LYS A 129 8.29 -25.31 -8.34
C LYS A 129 8.75 -24.04 -7.62
N TRP A 130 7.98 -22.95 -7.69
CA TRP A 130 8.38 -21.65 -7.15
C TRP A 130 8.15 -21.56 -5.63
N ARG A 131 7.11 -22.25 -5.14
CA ARG A 131 6.76 -22.38 -3.71
C ARG A 131 7.90 -22.98 -2.85
N ARG A 132 8.85 -23.71 -3.46
CA ARG A 132 10.05 -24.24 -2.79
C ARG A 132 11.24 -23.28 -2.78
N ARG A 133 11.29 -22.29 -3.69
CA ARG A 133 12.43 -21.38 -3.87
C ARG A 133 12.42 -20.20 -2.89
N ILE A 134 11.26 -19.64 -2.54
CA ILE A 134 11.18 -18.52 -1.57
C ILE A 134 11.08 -19.03 -0.12
N LYS A 135 11.92 -19.99 0.27
CA LYS A 135 12.16 -20.22 1.70
C LYS A 135 12.94 -19.05 2.35
N GLY A 136 13.52 -18.17 1.54
CA GLY A 136 14.11 -16.91 1.98
C GLY A 136 13.08 -15.78 1.96
N LYS A 137 12.49 -15.50 3.13
CA LYS A 137 11.70 -14.27 3.37
C LYS A 137 12.46 -13.10 2.74
N VAL A 138 11.87 -12.38 1.78
CA VAL A 138 12.37 -11.03 1.46
C VAL A 138 12.18 -10.25 2.76
N SER A 139 13.28 -10.03 3.48
CA SER A 139 13.18 -9.48 4.84
C SER A 139 12.54 -8.10 4.74
N GLU A 140 11.57 -7.87 5.61
CA GLU A 140 10.91 -6.58 5.79
C GLU A 140 11.91 -5.43 6.00
N ASN A 141 13.11 -5.75 6.50
CA ASN A 141 14.23 -4.83 6.65
C ASN A 141 14.78 -4.35 5.29
N TYR A 142 14.77 -5.19 4.24
CA TYR A 142 15.17 -4.75 2.89
C TYR A 142 14.21 -3.70 2.34
N PHE A 143 12.90 -3.88 2.55
CA PHE A 143 11.90 -2.90 2.16
C PHE A 143 12.02 -1.60 2.94
N LEU A 144 12.37 -1.68 4.23
CA LEU A 144 12.62 -0.48 5.03
C LEU A 144 13.81 0.32 4.49
N ILE A 145 14.94 -0.34 4.21
CA ILE A 145 16.11 0.30 3.60
C ILE A 145 15.75 0.93 2.25
N PHE A 146 15.06 0.17 1.39
CA PHE A 146 14.58 0.67 0.10
C PHE A 146 13.68 1.90 0.25
N ASN A 147 12.72 1.87 1.18
CA ASN A 147 11.79 2.97 1.41
C ASN A 147 12.50 4.24 1.91
N PHE A 148 13.52 4.10 2.76
CA PHE A 148 14.35 5.23 3.18
C PHE A 148 15.18 5.79 2.03
N ILE A 149 15.81 4.94 1.22
CA ILE A 149 16.54 5.39 0.02
C ILE A 149 15.60 6.13 -0.92
N PHE A 150 14.39 5.59 -1.13
CA PHE A 150 13.38 6.22 -1.98
C PHE A 150 12.90 7.56 -1.44
N LEU A 151 12.74 7.70 -0.11
CA LEU A 151 12.43 8.98 0.53
C LEU A 151 13.55 10.00 0.30
N LEU A 152 14.81 9.62 0.57
CA LEU A 152 15.97 10.49 0.38
C LEU A 152 16.11 10.94 -1.08
N ALA A 153 15.95 10.02 -2.02
CA ALA A 153 15.95 10.34 -3.45
C ALA A 153 14.82 11.33 -3.80
N THR A 154 13.60 11.10 -3.29
CA THR A 154 12.47 12.01 -3.53
C THR A 154 12.74 13.40 -2.99
N LEU A 155 13.28 13.51 -1.77
CA LEU A 155 13.64 14.80 -1.18
C LEU A 155 14.75 15.48 -1.98
N TYR A 156 15.77 14.74 -2.40
CA TYR A 156 16.84 15.27 -3.25
C TYR A 156 16.30 15.83 -4.57
N PHE A 157 15.42 15.10 -5.27
CA PHE A 157 14.85 15.57 -6.54
C PHE A 157 13.84 16.71 -6.42
N LYS A 158 13.20 16.89 -5.26
CA LYS A 158 12.19 17.92 -5.04
C LYS A 158 12.75 19.20 -4.40
N LEU A 159 13.83 19.09 -3.63
CA LEU A 159 14.38 20.19 -2.84
C LEU A 159 15.78 20.62 -3.27
N GLY A 160 16.51 19.77 -4.00
CA GLY A 160 17.80 20.08 -4.63
C GLY A 160 17.62 20.57 -6.06
#